data_AF-A0A2N3CQH1-F1
#
_entry.id   AF-A0A2N3CQH1-F1
#
_cell.length_a   1.000
_cell.length_b   1.000
_cell.length_c   1.000
_cell.angle_alpha   90.00
_cell.angle_beta   90.00
_cell.angle_gamma   90.00
#
_symmetry.space_group_name_H-M   'P 1'
#
loop_
_entity.id
_entity.type
_entity.pdbx_description
1 polymer ?
#
loop_
_entity_poly.entity_id
_entity_poly.type
_entity_poly.pdbx_seq_one_letter_code
_entity_poly.pdbx_strand_id
1 'polypeptide(L)'
;MSEAGFAPARPGHDAAETLRDAIMERAARAVGRIDAQGIRAITGLSVIEIDAMATALLMLGLVPVPPGGRWPPDRTTQQKGGE
;
A
#
# COMPACT_ATOMS: atom_id res chain seq x y z
N MET A 1 -28.55 -11.16 -2.77
CA MET A 1 -27.88 -9.89 -2.39
C MET A 1 -26.87 -10.25 -1.31
N SER A 2 -25.58 -10.22 -1.64
CA SER A 2 -24.51 -10.66 -0.75
C SER A 2 -24.04 -9.45 0.06
N GLU A 3 -24.40 -9.39 1.34
CA GLU A 3 -23.85 -8.40 2.25
C GLU A 3 -22.38 -8.74 2.48
N ALA A 4 -21.48 -8.03 1.80
CA ALA A 4 -20.09 -7.96 2.19
C ALA A 4 -20.05 -7.24 3.54
N GLY A 5 -20.07 -8.04 4.62
CA GLY A 5 -19.93 -7.55 5.98
C GLY A 5 -18.69 -6.68 6.09
N PHE A 6 -18.90 -5.40 6.37
CA PHE A 6 -17.88 -4.55 6.96
C PHE A 6 -17.51 -5.22 8.29
N ALA A 7 -16.42 -5.99 8.29
CA ALA A 7 -15.94 -6.66 9.48
C ALA A 7 -15.72 -5.59 10.56
N PRO A 8 -16.39 -5.68 11.72
CA PRO A 8 -16.18 -4.71 12.79
C PRO A 8 -14.71 -4.74 13.18
N ALA A 9 -14.14 -3.56 13.45
CA ALA A 9 -12.79 -3.42 13.96
C ALA A 9 -12.53 -4.46 15.04
N ARG A 10 -11.47 -5.26 14.88
CA ARG A 10 -11.13 -6.30 15.87
C ARG A 10 -11.00 -5.63 17.23
N PRO A 11 -11.64 -6.16 18.29
CA PRO A 11 -11.54 -5.57 19.62
C PRO A 11 -10.07 -5.63 20.05
N GLY A 12 -9.41 -4.46 20.13
CA GLY A 12 -8.00 -4.31 20.50
C GLY A 12 -7.14 -3.43 19.58
N HIS A 13 -7.63 -3.01 18.40
CA HIS A 13 -6.87 -2.14 17.49
C HIS A 13 -7.03 -0.67 17.92
N ASP A 14 -5.94 -0.01 18.34
CA ASP A 14 -6.03 1.41 18.70
C ASP A 14 -6.18 2.31 17.45
N ALA A 15 -6.66 3.54 17.65
CA ALA A 15 -6.92 4.46 16.54
C ALA A 15 -5.65 4.83 15.77
N ALA A 16 -4.49 4.84 16.44
CA ALA A 16 -3.21 5.17 15.82
C ALA A 16 -2.74 4.05 14.88
N GLU A 17 -2.97 2.80 15.26
CA GLU A 17 -2.67 1.65 14.43
C GLU A 17 -3.55 1.61 13.17
N THR A 18 -4.83 1.97 13.29
CA THR A 18 -5.74 2.08 12.12
C THR A 18 -5.27 3.19 11.17
N LEU A 19 -4.86 4.33 11.74
CA LEU A 19 -4.35 5.45 10.97
C LEU A 19 -3.06 5.08 10.23
N ARG A 20 -2.12 4.40 10.91
CA ARG A 20 -0.88 3.90 10.32
C ARG A 20 -1.18 3.01 9.11
N ASP A 21 -2.07 2.05 9.26
CA ASP A 21 -2.39 1.11 8.18
C ASP A 21 -3.01 1.83 6.97
N ALA A 22 -3.87 2.83 7.21
CA ALA A 22 -4.43 3.67 6.15
C ALA A 22 -3.37 4.53 5.44
N ILE A 23 -2.37 5.04 6.18
CA ILE A 23 -1.24 5.79 5.59
C ILE A 23 -0.40 4.86 4.71
N MET A 24 -0.09 3.66 5.20
CA MET A 24 0.70 2.67 4.44
C MET A 24 -0.03 2.17 3.20
N GLU A 25 -1.34 1.95 3.29
CA GLU A 25 -2.15 1.60 2.12
C GLU A 25 -2.07 2.70 1.06
N ARG A 26 -2.21 3.98 1.46
CA ARG A 26 -2.12 5.11 0.53
C ARG A 26 -0.75 5.21 -0.12
N ALA A 27 0.32 5.07 0.66
CA ALA A 27 1.68 5.07 0.15
C ALA A 27 1.89 3.94 -0.87
N ALA A 28 1.49 2.71 -0.52
CA ALA A 28 1.61 1.55 -1.39
C ALA A 28 0.86 1.73 -2.71
N ARG A 29 -0.36 2.28 -2.67
CA ARG A 29 -1.16 2.57 -3.87
C ARG A 29 -0.58 3.73 -4.68
N ALA A 30 -0.03 4.75 -4.03
CA ALA A 30 0.60 5.87 -4.73
C ALA A 30 1.82 5.39 -5.53
N VAL A 31 2.74 4.67 -4.88
CA VAL A 31 3.93 4.11 -5.54
C VAL A 31 3.54 3.10 -6.61
N GLY A 32 2.54 2.25 -6.39
CA GLY A 32 2.10 1.28 -7.39
C GLY A 32 1.42 1.92 -8.61
N ARG A 33 0.77 3.08 -8.46
CA ARG A 33 0.32 3.88 -9.62
C ARG A 33 1.51 4.45 -10.40
N ILE A 34 2.53 4.94 -9.72
CA ILE A 34 3.75 5.48 -10.35
C ILE A 34 4.49 4.38 -11.12
N ASP A 35 4.61 3.19 -10.54
CA ASP A 35 5.22 2.04 -11.20
C ASP A 35 4.47 1.65 -12.48
N ALA A 36 3.13 1.61 -12.43
CA ALA A 36 2.31 1.23 -13.57
C ALA A 36 2.16 2.31 -14.66
N GLN A 37 2.16 3.59 -14.30
CA GLN A 37 1.79 4.70 -15.20
C GLN A 37 2.94 5.70 -15.43
N GLY A 38 4.08 5.51 -14.76
CA GLY A 38 5.25 6.38 -14.81
C GLY A 38 4.95 7.81 -14.38
N ILE A 39 5.56 8.76 -15.11
CA ILE A 39 5.46 10.21 -14.86
C ILE A 39 4.01 10.71 -14.81
N ARG A 40 3.06 10.07 -15.48
CA ARG A 40 1.66 10.53 -15.47
C ARG A 40 1.00 10.42 -14.10
N ALA A 41 1.49 9.52 -13.24
CA ALA A 41 0.93 9.29 -11.91
C ALA A 41 1.56 10.16 -10.80
N ILE A 42 2.57 10.98 -11.12
CA ILE A 42 3.28 11.81 -10.11
C ILE A 42 2.57 13.14 -9.84
N THR A 43 1.49 13.48 -10.55
CA THR A 43 0.79 14.75 -10.38
C THR A 43 0.34 14.96 -8.94
N GLY A 44 0.74 16.09 -8.35
CA GLY A 44 0.42 16.43 -6.96
C GLY A 44 1.33 15.77 -5.93
N LEU A 45 2.43 15.15 -6.36
CA LEU A 45 3.47 14.61 -5.48
C LEU A 45 4.82 15.24 -5.83
N SER A 46 5.55 15.63 -4.80
CA SER A 46 6.96 15.99 -4.91
C SER A 46 7.84 14.74 -4.93
N VAL A 47 9.05 14.89 -5.45
CA VAL A 47 10.06 13.82 -5.45
C VAL A 47 10.36 13.35 -4.02
N ILE A 48 10.40 14.27 -3.05
CA ILE A 48 10.65 13.96 -1.64
C ILE A 48 9.54 13.10 -1.04
N GLU A 49 8.27 13.40 -1.37
CA GLU A 49 7.14 12.59 -0.91
C GLU A 49 7.17 11.18 -1.52
N ILE A 50 7.52 11.07 -2.80
CA ILE A 50 7.65 9.77 -3.47
C ILE A 50 8.77 8.95 -2.82
N ASP A 51 9.92 9.57 -2.55
CA ASP A 51 11.06 8.90 -1.90
C ASP A 51 10.74 8.48 -0.46
N ALA A 52 10.07 9.34 0.30
CA ALA A 52 9.61 9.01 1.65
C ALA A 52 8.62 7.83 1.66
N MET A 53 7.67 7.80 0.71
CA MET A 53 6.72 6.69 0.57
C MET A 53 7.46 5.40 0.20
N ALA A 54 8.32 5.43 -0.81
CA ALA A 54 9.07 4.25 -1.26
C ALA A 54 9.98 3.71 -0.15
N THR A 55 10.71 4.59 0.52
CA THR A 55 11.60 4.25 1.63
C THR A 55 10.83 3.64 2.80
N ALA A 56 9.69 4.21 3.19
CA ALA A 56 8.86 3.67 4.27
C ALA A 56 8.34 2.27 3.94
N LEU A 57 7.88 2.02 2.71
CA LEU A 57 7.44 0.71 2.27
C LEU A 57 8.57 -0.31 2.32
N LEU A 58 9.75 0.05 1.80
CA LEU A 58 10.95 -0.80 1.84
C LEU A 58 11.35 -1.17 3.27
N MET A 59 11.41 -0.20 4.18
CA MET A 59 11.79 -0.42 5.58
C MET A 59 10.83 -1.37 6.31
N LEU A 60 9.55 -1.40 5.91
CA LEU A 60 8.52 -2.24 6.51
C LEU A 60 8.31 -3.57 5.78
N GLY A 61 9.10 -3.85 4.72
CA GLY A 61 8.92 -5.04 3.88
C GLY A 61 7.58 -5.06 3.13
N LEU A 62 7.01 -3.89 2.85
CA LEU A 62 5.79 -3.73 2.10
C LEU A 62 6.10 -3.50 0.63
N VAL A 63 5.28 -4.06 -0.24
CA VAL A 63 5.39 -3.86 -1.69
C VAL A 63 4.36 -2.84 -2.17
N PRO A 64 4.67 -2.06 -3.23
CA PRO A 64 3.69 -1.22 -3.89
C PRO A 64 2.47 -2.03 -4.36
N VAL A 65 1.29 -1.41 -4.37
CA VAL A 65 0.04 -2.03 -4.82
C VAL A 65 -0.35 -1.43 -6.17
N PRO A 66 -0.36 -2.22 -7.27
CA PRO A 66 -0.75 -1.72 -8.58
C PRO A 66 -2.23 -1.31 -8.61
N PRO A 67 -2.67 -0.52 -9.61
CA PRO A 67 -4.08 -0.19 -9.80
C PRO A 67 -4.96 -1.45 -9.84
N GLY A 68 -6.00 -1.50 -9.00
CA GLY A 68 -6.87 -2.69 -8.86
C GLY A 68 -6.28 -3.83 -8.01
N GLY A 69 -5.04 -3.70 -7.53
CA GLY A 69 -4.41 -4.66 -6.63
C GLY A 69 -5.05 -4.68 -5.24
N ARG A 70 -5.00 -5.87 -4.60
CA ARG A 70 -5.50 -6.10 -3.24
C ARG A 70 -4.51 -5.56 -2.20
N TRP A 71 -5.05 -4.96 -1.14
CA TRP A 71 -4.34 -4.65 0.09
C TRP A 71 -4.90 -5.51 1.24
N PRO A 72 -4.07 -5.98 2.20
CA PRO A 72 -2.60 -5.95 2.19
C PRO A 72 -2.03 -6.84 1.08
N PRO A 73 -0.81 -6.54 0.58
CA PRO A 73 -0.19 -7.33 -0.46
C PRO A 73 0.09 -8.75 0.05
N ASP A 74 -0.13 -9.73 -0.81
CA ASP A 74 0.06 -11.14 -0.45
C ASP A 74 1.56 -11.42 -0.29
N ARG A 75 2.01 -11.74 0.93
CA ARG A 75 3.44 -11.94 1.24
C ARG A 75 4.05 -13.12 0.47
N THR A 76 3.21 -14.02 -0.05
CA THR A 76 3.59 -15.27 -0.72
C THR A 76 3.79 -15.15 -2.23
N THR A 77 3.31 -14.11 -2.91
CA THR A 77 3.33 -14.06 -4.38
C THR A 77 4.62 -13.52 -5.00
N GLN A 78 5.57 -13.03 -4.19
CA GLN A 78 6.83 -12.44 -4.68
C GLN A 78 8.09 -13.24 -4.30
N GLN A 79 7.99 -14.32 -3.51
CA GLN A 79 9.16 -15.16 -3.14
C GLN A 79 9.63 -16.12 -4.25
N LYS A 80 8.98 -16.12 -5.43
CA LYS A 80 9.46 -16.83 -6.63
C LYS A 80 10.15 -15.85 -7.57
N GLY A 81 11.37 -15.45 -7.20
CA GLY A 81 12.21 -14.56 -7.99
C GLY A 81 13.62 -14.44 -7.43
N GLY A 82 14.15 -15.53 -6.88
CA GLY A 82 15.57 -15.67 -6.53
C GLY A 82 16.09 -16.91 -7.23
N GLU A 83 16.98 -16.69 -8.19
CA GLU A 83 17.74 -17.69 -8.93
C GLU A 83 18.60 -18.58 -8.01
#